data_AF-A0A8S3UFY2-F1
#
_entry.id   AF-A0A8S3UFY2-F1
#
_cell.length_a   1.000
_cell.length_b   1.000
_cell.length_c   1.000
_cell.angle_alpha   90.00
_cell.angle_beta   90.00
_cell.angle_gamma   90.00
#
_symmetry.space_group_name_H-M   'P 1'
#
loop_
_entity.id
_entity.type
_entity.pdbx_description
1 polymer ?
#
loop_
_entity_poly.entity_id
_entity_poly.type
_entity_poly.pdbx_seq_one_letter_code
_entity_poly.pdbx_strand_id
1 'polypeptide(L)'
;MSKDWENEWESDICSRQSMQTNPYYDDKHLKPSRNVSDSTENVNNMAPTYAKVTAGNLTINTDTNGTKTNDTNGVKPIFIKETDVFGASNPPKELWLTHLEIFRGMSMSIKREHIKRIQRIGRMWRLYLDAEEDRLKLLSEGVVLRGKTIPLLPHNPNNPNYKSNLKKVRVKNVPLSADDGQIQRELEKRNIKVISINRDRLRVDNQMTDCETGDRVVFCEKFEEQLPKTMQF
;
A
#
# COMPACT_ATOMS: atom_id res chain seq x y z
N MET A 1 -52.13 28.18 -8.04
CA MET A 1 -51.20 28.60 -6.97
C MET A 1 -51.43 27.68 -5.78
N SER A 2 -50.36 27.02 -5.31
CA SER A 2 -50.06 26.52 -3.94
C SER A 2 -51.19 25.81 -3.16
N LYS A 3 -51.16 24.49 -2.93
CA LYS A 3 -50.36 23.62 -2.03
C LYS A 3 -51.16 23.27 -0.76
N ASP A 4 -51.85 22.13 -0.82
CA ASP A 4 -52.39 21.40 0.33
C ASP A 4 -51.86 19.97 0.27
N TRP A 5 -50.95 19.61 1.17
CA TRP A 5 -50.79 18.25 1.73
C TRP A 5 -49.69 18.30 2.80
N GLU A 6 -50.08 18.66 4.00
CA GLU A 6 -49.39 18.24 5.23
C GLU A 6 -50.04 16.93 5.72
N ASN A 7 -49.25 16.14 6.45
CA ASN A 7 -49.65 15.07 7.37
C ASN A 7 -49.89 13.67 6.80
N GLU A 8 -48.82 12.88 6.81
CA GLU A 8 -48.81 11.49 7.28
C GLU A 8 -47.34 11.14 7.59
N TRP A 9 -47.06 10.09 8.37
CA TRP A 9 -45.74 9.61 8.85
C TRP A 9 -45.40 9.84 10.35
N GLU A 10 -46.41 9.98 11.21
CA GLU A 10 -46.30 9.55 12.62
C GLU A 10 -47.14 8.29 12.86
N SER A 11 -46.57 7.12 12.61
CA SER A 11 -46.95 5.85 13.26
C SER A 11 -46.03 4.72 12.81
N ASP A 12 -45.10 4.30 13.68
CA ASP A 12 -44.73 2.88 13.91
C ASP A 12 -43.43 2.79 14.73
N ILE A 13 -43.53 3.19 16.00
CA ILE A 13 -42.57 2.79 17.04
C ILE A 13 -43.36 2.02 18.09
N CYS A 14 -43.56 0.72 17.87
CA CYS A 14 -43.59 -0.28 18.94
C CYS A 14 -43.67 -1.69 18.36
N SER A 15 -42.60 -2.48 18.51
CA SER A 15 -42.63 -3.90 18.91
C SER A 15 -41.41 -4.67 18.40
N ARG A 16 -40.46 -4.94 19.31
CA ARG A 16 -39.98 -6.30 19.67
C ARG A 16 -38.64 -6.22 20.40
N GLN A 17 -38.73 -6.31 21.72
CA GLN A 17 -37.66 -6.80 22.59
C GLN A 17 -37.66 -8.34 22.62
N SER A 18 -36.49 -8.87 22.95
CA SER A 18 -36.18 -10.21 23.49
C SER A 18 -35.98 -11.36 22.49
N MET A 19 -34.75 -11.88 22.46
CA MET A 19 -34.31 -13.11 23.14
C MET A 19 -32.91 -13.48 22.60
N GLN A 20 -31.90 -13.53 23.49
CA GLN A 20 -31.21 -14.76 23.96
C GLN A 20 -30.33 -15.43 22.88
N THR A 21 -29.13 -15.96 23.09
CA THR A 21 -28.15 -16.08 24.19
C THR A 21 -26.93 -16.69 23.51
N ASN A 22 -25.75 -16.34 23.99
CA ASN A 22 -24.44 -16.87 23.59
C ASN A 22 -24.22 -18.28 24.21
N PRO A 23 -23.70 -19.26 23.46
CA PRO A 23 -22.77 -20.24 24.03
C PRO A 23 -21.62 -20.55 23.04
N TYR A 24 -20.44 -21.03 23.38
CA TYR A 24 -19.72 -21.34 24.61
C TYR A 24 -18.30 -21.72 24.11
N TYR A 25 -17.26 -21.32 24.85
CA TYR A 25 -15.89 -21.79 24.62
C TYR A 25 -15.81 -23.28 24.99
N ASP A 26 -15.20 -24.12 24.16
CA ASP A 26 -14.60 -25.34 24.69
C ASP A 26 -13.25 -25.61 24.03
N ASP A 27 -12.25 -25.57 24.90
CA ASP A 27 -10.84 -25.85 24.68
C ASP A 27 -10.55 -27.00 25.65
N LYS A 28 -10.08 -28.15 25.15
CA LYS A 28 -9.16 -29.09 25.85
C LYS A 28 -8.91 -30.39 25.08
N HIS A 29 -7.63 -30.59 24.83
CA HIS A 29 -6.85 -31.84 24.87
C HIS A 29 -7.19 -33.00 23.92
N LEU A 30 -6.20 -33.34 23.06
CA LEU A 30 -5.57 -34.68 23.00
C LEU A 30 -4.28 -34.63 22.14
N LYS A 31 -3.15 -34.99 22.74
CA LYS A 31 -1.93 -35.53 22.10
C LYS A 31 -1.63 -36.86 22.83
N PRO A 32 -0.65 -37.68 22.39
CA PRO A 32 -0.37 -38.25 21.07
C PRO A 32 -0.23 -39.79 21.15
N SER A 33 -0.15 -40.52 20.04
CA SER A 33 0.41 -41.89 20.05
C SER A 33 1.06 -42.29 18.72
N ARG A 34 2.15 -43.06 18.85
CA ARG A 34 3.10 -43.56 17.84
C ARG A 34 2.67 -44.94 17.29
N ASN A 35 3.12 -45.27 16.07
CA ASN A 35 3.93 -46.44 15.67
C ASN A 35 3.80 -46.64 14.14
N VAL A 36 4.86 -46.47 13.33
CA VAL A 36 5.97 -47.39 12.96
C VAL A 36 5.53 -48.58 12.11
N SER A 37 5.95 -48.57 10.82
CA SER A 37 6.64 -49.64 10.07
C SER A 37 6.74 -49.20 8.59
N ASP A 38 7.91 -48.82 8.10
CA ASP A 38 8.95 -49.65 7.46
C ASP A 38 8.68 -49.91 5.97
N SER A 39 9.44 -49.22 5.10
CA SER A 39 9.89 -49.77 3.83
C SER A 39 11.21 -49.08 3.43
N THR A 40 12.24 -49.92 3.38
CA THR A 40 13.58 -49.72 2.87
C THR A 40 13.60 -49.24 1.42
N GLU A 41 14.41 -48.24 1.08
CA GLU A 41 15.09 -48.20 -0.22
C GLU A 41 16.31 -47.26 -0.24
N ASN A 42 17.46 -47.89 -0.49
CA ASN A 42 18.67 -47.43 -1.19
C ASN A 42 19.38 -46.12 -0.77
N VAL A 43 20.48 -46.33 -0.03
CA VAL A 43 21.57 -45.36 0.19
C VAL A 43 22.49 -45.38 -1.03
N ASN A 44 22.43 -44.34 -1.87
CA ASN A 44 23.52 -44.00 -2.78
C ASN A 44 24.22 -42.73 -2.26
N ASN A 45 25.48 -42.94 -1.86
CA ASN A 45 26.46 -41.93 -1.52
C ASN A 45 26.63 -40.91 -2.64
N MET A 46 26.46 -39.62 -2.33
CA MET A 46 27.16 -38.55 -3.03
C MET A 46 27.23 -37.31 -2.15
N ALA A 47 28.45 -36.99 -1.71
CA ALA A 47 28.79 -35.75 -1.01
C ALA A 47 28.46 -34.53 -1.90
N PRO A 48 27.99 -33.40 -1.34
CA PRO A 48 27.94 -32.17 -2.12
C PRO A 48 29.37 -31.64 -2.30
N THR A 49 29.86 -31.77 -3.52
CA THR A 49 31.11 -31.17 -3.98
C THR A 49 31.01 -29.65 -3.87
N TYR A 50 31.86 -29.03 -3.05
CA TYR A 50 32.02 -27.58 -3.01
C TYR A 50 32.65 -27.11 -4.32
N ALA A 51 31.85 -26.46 -5.17
CA ALA A 51 32.37 -25.69 -6.30
C ALA A 51 32.99 -24.38 -5.78
N LYS A 52 34.33 -24.34 -5.73
CA LYS A 52 35.09 -23.08 -5.77
C LYS A 52 34.84 -22.43 -7.14
N VAL A 53 34.22 -21.26 -7.16
CA VAL A 53 34.29 -20.35 -8.31
C VAL A 53 34.90 -19.04 -7.85
N THR A 54 36.14 -18.84 -8.29
CA THR A 54 36.93 -17.63 -8.15
C THR A 54 36.41 -16.55 -9.09
N ALA A 55 36.44 -15.31 -8.60
CA ALA A 55 36.30 -14.01 -9.26
C ALA A 55 36.12 -13.97 -10.79
N GLY A 56 35.02 -13.34 -11.22
CA GLY A 56 34.86 -12.90 -12.61
C GLY A 56 33.46 -12.37 -12.91
N ASN A 57 33.35 -11.04 -12.95
CA ASN A 57 32.29 -10.24 -13.61
C ASN A 57 30.84 -10.39 -13.10
N LEU A 58 30.46 -9.49 -12.19
CA LEU A 58 29.06 -9.22 -11.85
C LEU A 58 28.40 -8.46 -13.00
N THR A 59 27.52 -9.15 -13.72
CA THR A 59 26.69 -8.62 -14.80
C THR A 59 25.75 -7.54 -14.27
N ILE A 60 25.76 -6.37 -14.91
CA ILE A 60 24.76 -5.32 -14.70
C ILE A 60 23.50 -5.77 -15.45
N ASN A 61 22.47 -6.20 -14.72
CA ASN A 61 21.13 -6.30 -15.29
C ASN A 61 20.56 -4.88 -15.37
N THR A 62 20.78 -4.23 -16.51
CA THR A 62 19.81 -3.25 -17.01
C THR A 62 18.64 -4.06 -17.56
N ASP A 63 17.50 -4.01 -16.89
CA ASP A 63 16.30 -4.73 -17.32
C ASP A 63 15.85 -4.23 -18.69
N THR A 64 16.18 -4.98 -19.74
CA THR A 64 15.53 -4.93 -21.05
C THR A 64 15.03 -6.32 -21.42
N ASN A 65 13.70 -6.41 -21.48
CA ASN A 65 12.85 -7.40 -22.15
C ASN A 65 12.52 -8.74 -21.47
N GLY A 66 11.25 -8.84 -21.04
CA GLY A 66 10.34 -9.77 -21.71
C GLY A 66 9.85 -10.97 -20.89
N THR A 67 8.82 -10.78 -20.06
CA THR A 67 7.84 -11.85 -19.79
C THR A 67 6.46 -11.22 -19.63
N LYS A 68 5.56 -11.60 -20.54
CA LYS A 68 4.16 -11.16 -20.62
C LYS A 68 3.45 -11.46 -19.30
N THR A 69 3.02 -10.41 -18.60
CA THR A 69 2.00 -10.48 -17.57
C THR A 69 0.92 -9.48 -17.94
N ASN A 70 -0.34 -9.93 -17.95
CA ASN A 70 -1.52 -9.26 -18.47
C ASN A 70 -1.46 -7.73 -18.34
N ASP A 71 -1.41 -7.04 -19.48
CA ASP A 71 -1.48 -5.60 -19.59
C ASP A 71 -2.79 -5.09 -18.97
N THR A 72 -2.76 -4.74 -17.68
CA THR A 72 -3.32 -3.43 -17.35
C THR A 72 -2.33 -2.44 -17.93
N ASN A 73 -2.56 -2.02 -19.19
CA ASN A 73 -2.02 -0.78 -19.72
C ASN A 73 -1.94 0.22 -18.58
N GLY A 74 -0.73 0.72 -18.29
CA GLY A 74 -0.35 1.43 -17.08
C GLY A 74 -1.10 2.75 -16.86
N VAL A 75 -2.39 2.64 -16.60
CA VAL A 75 -3.28 3.75 -16.28
C VAL A 75 -2.79 4.38 -14.99
N LYS A 76 -2.26 5.59 -15.11
CA LYS A 76 -1.77 6.36 -13.96
C LYS A 76 -2.98 6.80 -13.14
N PRO A 77 -3.13 6.32 -11.89
CA PRO A 77 -4.28 6.70 -11.09
C PRO A 77 -4.24 8.18 -10.75
N ILE A 78 -5.43 8.73 -10.50
CA ILE A 78 -5.60 10.05 -9.88
C ILE A 78 -6.13 9.88 -8.45
N PHE A 79 -5.91 10.88 -7.61
CA PHE A 79 -6.11 10.76 -6.17
C PHE A 79 -7.02 11.86 -5.63
N ILE A 80 -7.90 11.50 -4.70
CA ILE A 80 -8.67 12.42 -3.86
C ILE A 80 -8.21 12.25 -2.41
N LYS A 81 -7.97 13.34 -1.69
CA LYS A 81 -7.82 13.29 -0.23
C LYS A 81 -9.16 13.53 0.44
N GLU A 82 -9.47 12.73 1.45
CA GLU A 82 -10.68 12.95 2.24
C GLU A 82 -10.62 14.27 3.04
N THR A 83 -9.42 14.75 3.35
CA THR A 83 -9.25 16.07 3.99
C THR A 83 -9.74 17.22 3.15
N ASP A 84 -9.77 17.06 1.83
CA ASP A 84 -10.22 18.12 0.93
C ASP A 84 -11.76 18.20 0.93
N VAL A 85 -12.44 17.13 1.36
CA VAL A 85 -13.90 17.06 1.50
C VAL A 85 -14.36 17.46 2.90
N PHE A 86 -13.71 16.88 3.92
CA PHE A 86 -14.12 16.97 5.33
C PHE A 86 -13.27 17.93 6.17
N GLY A 87 -12.24 18.55 5.59
CA GLY A 87 -11.25 19.33 6.33
C GLY A 87 -10.30 18.47 7.18
N ALA A 88 -9.67 19.08 8.19
CA ALA A 88 -8.74 18.38 9.08
C ALA A 88 -9.44 17.32 9.96
N SER A 89 -10.73 17.49 10.24
CA SER A 89 -11.54 16.57 11.06
C SER A 89 -11.68 15.19 10.43
N ASN A 90 -11.70 14.16 11.28
CA ASN A 90 -12.13 12.82 10.88
C ASN A 90 -13.66 12.76 10.96
N PRO A 91 -14.37 12.60 9.83
CA PRO A 91 -15.80 12.41 9.89
C PRO A 91 -16.13 11.05 10.55
N PRO A 92 -17.26 10.95 11.25
CA PRO A 92 -17.79 9.67 11.70
C PRO A 92 -18.10 8.77 10.49
N LYS A 93 -18.14 7.46 10.71
CA LYS A 93 -18.13 6.45 9.64
C LYS A 93 -19.31 6.58 8.68
N GLU A 94 -20.45 7.02 9.20
CA GLU A 94 -21.71 7.24 8.49
C GLU A 94 -21.59 8.36 7.45
N LEU A 95 -20.67 9.31 7.67
CA LEU A 95 -20.41 10.42 6.77
C LEU A 95 -19.27 10.14 5.79
N TRP A 96 -18.63 8.98 5.84
CA TRP A 96 -17.55 8.63 4.91
C TRP A 96 -18.03 8.70 3.45
N LEU A 97 -17.12 9.09 2.55
CA LEU A 97 -17.39 8.97 1.13
C LEU A 97 -17.62 7.51 0.78
N THR A 98 -18.58 7.25 -0.10
CA THR A 98 -18.85 5.91 -0.61
C THR A 98 -18.35 5.78 -2.04
N HIS A 99 -18.10 4.54 -2.48
CA HIS A 99 -17.75 4.27 -3.88
C HIS A 99 -18.82 4.82 -4.83
N LEU A 100 -20.10 4.71 -4.45
CA LEU A 100 -21.23 5.20 -5.24
C LEU A 100 -21.20 6.73 -5.38
N GLU A 101 -20.92 7.44 -4.29
CA GLU A 101 -20.86 8.90 -4.29
C GLU A 101 -19.74 9.41 -5.20
N ILE A 102 -18.55 8.81 -5.11
CA ILE A 102 -17.42 9.16 -5.98
C ILE A 102 -17.71 8.80 -7.44
N PHE A 103 -18.27 7.62 -7.69
CA PHE A 103 -18.65 7.20 -9.03
C PHE A 103 -19.65 8.17 -9.65
N ARG A 104 -20.68 8.57 -8.91
CA ARG A 104 -21.68 9.56 -9.36
C ARG A 104 -21.04 10.92 -9.63
N GLY A 105 -20.20 11.41 -8.72
CA GLY A 105 -19.50 12.69 -8.90
C GLY A 105 -18.65 12.71 -10.16
N MET A 106 -17.84 11.67 -10.39
CA MET A 106 -17.03 11.58 -11.62
C MET A 106 -17.89 11.47 -12.89
N SER A 107 -18.97 10.69 -12.81
CA SER A 107 -19.89 10.49 -13.94
C SER A 107 -20.63 11.75 -14.39
N MET A 108 -20.56 12.85 -13.62
CA MET A 108 -21.07 14.16 -14.04
C MET A 108 -20.12 14.86 -15.02
N SER A 109 -18.81 14.62 -14.91
CA SER A 109 -17.79 15.28 -15.73
C SER A 109 -17.29 14.41 -16.88
N ILE A 110 -17.30 13.08 -16.71
CA ILE A 110 -16.74 12.11 -17.65
C ILE A 110 -17.69 10.94 -17.94
N LYS A 111 -17.39 10.16 -18.98
CA LYS A 111 -18.21 8.99 -19.36
C LYS A 111 -18.02 7.86 -18.34
N ARG A 112 -19.13 7.21 -17.98
CA ARG A 112 -19.16 6.11 -16.98
C ARG A 112 -18.27 4.93 -17.38
N GLU A 113 -18.23 4.62 -18.67
CA GLU A 113 -17.46 3.51 -19.23
C GLU A 113 -15.95 3.67 -19.00
N HIS A 114 -15.49 4.92 -18.86
CA HIS A 114 -14.08 5.22 -18.66
C HIS A 114 -13.61 5.02 -17.22
N ILE A 115 -14.55 4.93 -16.27
CA ILE A 115 -14.26 4.68 -14.86
C ILE A 115 -14.07 3.18 -14.65
N LYS A 116 -12.82 2.73 -14.53
CA LYS A 116 -12.51 1.30 -14.38
C LYS A 116 -12.51 0.83 -12.93
N ARG A 117 -11.88 1.59 -12.04
CA ARG A 117 -11.72 1.19 -10.63
C ARG A 117 -11.72 2.40 -9.71
N ILE A 118 -12.35 2.23 -8.56
CA ILE A 118 -12.33 3.18 -7.44
C ILE A 118 -11.86 2.39 -6.22
N GLN A 119 -10.84 2.86 -5.55
CA GLN A 119 -10.27 2.18 -4.39
C GLN A 119 -9.99 3.17 -3.26
N ARG A 120 -10.56 2.90 -2.08
CA ARG A 120 -10.18 3.62 -0.87
C ARG A 120 -8.93 3.02 -0.24
N ILE A 121 -7.98 3.86 0.14
CA ILE A 121 -6.78 3.46 0.89
C ILE A 121 -6.52 4.52 1.96
N GLY A 122 -6.82 4.17 3.22
CA GLY A 122 -6.76 5.11 4.34
C GLY A 122 -7.70 6.30 4.12
N ARG A 123 -7.19 7.52 4.30
CA ARG A 123 -7.92 8.80 4.09
C ARG A 123 -7.85 9.32 2.65
N MET A 124 -7.70 8.41 1.67
CA MET A 124 -7.55 8.77 0.27
C MET A 124 -8.27 7.80 -0.65
N TRP A 125 -8.56 8.27 -1.85
CA TRP A 125 -9.15 7.48 -2.92
C TRP A 125 -8.24 7.46 -4.12
N ARG A 126 -8.09 6.29 -4.73
CA ARG A 126 -7.41 6.07 -6.01
C ARG A 126 -8.45 5.77 -7.08
N LEU A 127 -8.35 6.48 -8.18
CA LEU A 127 -9.29 6.39 -9.29
C LEU A 127 -8.52 5.99 -10.54
N TYR A 128 -9.00 4.97 -11.23
CA TYR A 128 -8.39 4.41 -12.43
C TYR A 128 -9.32 4.66 -13.62
N LEU A 129 -8.79 5.35 -14.63
CA LEU A 129 -9.49 5.80 -15.82
C LEU A 129 -8.79 5.24 -17.07
N ASP A 130 -9.51 4.64 -18.01
CA ASP A 130 -8.88 4.14 -19.24
C ASP A 130 -8.53 5.25 -20.25
N ALA A 131 -9.24 6.38 -20.22
CA ALA A 131 -9.04 7.51 -21.12
C ALA A 131 -8.16 8.60 -20.48
N GLU A 132 -7.02 8.92 -21.12
CA GLU A 132 -6.11 9.98 -20.66
C GLU A 132 -6.73 11.38 -20.78
N GLU A 133 -7.57 11.62 -21.78
CA GLU A 133 -8.28 12.90 -21.95
C GLU A 133 -9.20 13.20 -20.76
N ASP A 134 -9.99 12.20 -20.34
CA ASP A 134 -10.86 12.31 -19.17
C ASP A 134 -10.07 12.46 -17.87
N ARG A 135 -8.90 11.80 -17.80
CA ARG A 135 -7.96 11.98 -16.69
C ARG A 135 -7.48 13.43 -16.60
N LEU A 136 -7.06 14.02 -17.72
CA LEU A 136 -6.60 15.41 -17.76
C LEU A 136 -7.73 16.38 -17.44
N LYS A 137 -8.93 16.15 -17.99
CA LYS A 137 -10.12 16.95 -17.71
C LYS A 137 -10.46 16.96 -16.22
N LEU A 138 -10.48 15.79 -15.59
CA LEU A 138 -10.73 15.67 -14.16
C LEU A 138 -9.62 16.32 -13.32
N LEU A 139 -8.36 16.26 -13.75
CA LEU A 139 -7.26 16.95 -13.07
C LEU A 139 -7.38 18.48 -13.15
N SER A 140 -7.88 19.03 -14.26
CA SER A 140 -8.08 20.47 -14.41
C SER A 140 -9.34 20.99 -13.73
N GLU A 141 -10.44 20.25 -13.81
CA GLU A 141 -11.77 20.70 -13.36
C GLU A 141 -12.10 20.24 -11.93
N GLY A 142 -11.49 19.14 -11.46
CA GLY A 142 -11.85 18.49 -10.21
C GLY A 142 -13.13 17.65 -10.32
N VAL A 143 -13.64 17.22 -9.16
CA VAL A 143 -14.91 16.47 -9.04
C VAL A 143 -15.81 17.15 -8.04
N VAL A 144 -17.09 17.33 -8.38
CA VAL A 144 -18.09 17.86 -7.45
C VAL A 144 -18.55 16.74 -6.52
N LEU A 145 -18.22 16.85 -5.22
CA LEU A 145 -18.68 15.97 -4.16
C LEU A 145 -19.36 16.82 -3.08
N ARG A 146 -20.60 16.47 -2.70
CA ARG A 146 -21.40 17.18 -1.70
C ARG A 146 -21.47 18.70 -1.92
N GLY A 147 -21.64 19.11 -3.18
CA GLY A 147 -21.73 20.52 -3.56
C GLY A 147 -20.39 21.29 -3.52
N LYS A 148 -19.26 20.61 -3.31
CA LYS A 148 -17.92 21.19 -3.35
C LYS A 148 -17.12 20.61 -4.50
N THR A 149 -16.42 21.47 -5.24
CA THR A 149 -15.44 21.04 -6.24
C THR A 149 -14.15 20.64 -5.54
N ILE A 150 -13.82 19.34 -5.61
CA ILE A 150 -12.66 18.75 -4.95
C ILE A 150 -11.53 18.62 -5.97
N PRO A 151 -10.35 19.20 -5.69
CA PRO A 151 -9.20 19.06 -6.57
C PRO A 151 -8.70 17.61 -6.58
N LEU A 152 -8.31 17.16 -7.76
CA LEU A 152 -7.71 15.84 -7.94
C LEU A 152 -6.18 15.97 -8.04
N LEU A 153 -5.48 14.98 -7.52
CA LEU A 153 -4.03 14.95 -7.52
C LEU A 153 -3.53 13.93 -8.55
N PRO A 154 -2.52 14.28 -9.38
CA PRO A 154 -1.97 13.37 -10.38
C PRO A 154 -1.06 12.28 -9.78
N HIS A 155 -0.66 12.45 -8.51
CA HIS A 155 0.26 11.57 -7.81
C HIS A 155 -0.23 11.30 -6.39
N ASN A 156 0.21 10.17 -5.82
CA ASN A 156 -0.10 9.82 -4.45
C ASN A 156 0.50 10.87 -3.51
N PRO A 157 -0.31 11.63 -2.76
CA PRO A 157 0.21 12.68 -1.89
C PRO A 157 0.97 12.12 -0.68
N ASN A 158 0.76 10.85 -0.33
CA ASN A 158 1.52 10.17 0.71
C ASN A 158 2.81 9.54 0.15
N ASN A 159 3.17 9.77 -1.11
CA ASN A 159 4.44 9.34 -1.64
C ASN A 159 5.56 10.28 -1.13
N PRO A 160 6.48 9.80 -0.27
CA PRO A 160 7.58 10.64 0.22
C PRO A 160 8.46 11.16 -0.91
N ASN A 161 8.53 10.46 -2.06
CA ASN A 161 9.32 10.89 -3.21
C ASN A 161 8.75 12.14 -3.91
N TYR A 162 7.49 12.53 -3.66
CA TYR A 162 6.89 13.74 -4.23
C TYR A 162 7.14 14.99 -3.38
N LYS A 163 7.61 14.83 -2.13
CA LYS A 163 8.44 15.89 -1.54
C LYS A 163 9.73 15.86 -2.36
N SER A 164 9.82 16.70 -3.37
CA SER A 164 10.90 16.78 -4.40
C SER A 164 12.33 16.78 -3.86
N ASN A 165 12.47 16.96 -2.54
CA ASN A 165 13.71 17.06 -1.84
C ASN A 165 14.11 15.74 -1.17
N LEU A 166 13.40 14.63 -1.36
CA LEU A 166 13.73 13.37 -0.70
C LEU A 166 14.39 12.36 -1.64
N LYS A 167 15.55 11.84 -1.23
CA LYS A 167 16.22 10.70 -1.86
C LYS A 167 16.00 9.45 -1.01
N LYS A 168 15.63 8.35 -1.67
CA LYS A 168 15.50 7.03 -1.05
C LYS A 168 16.78 6.23 -1.27
N VAL A 169 17.41 5.82 -0.18
CA VAL A 169 18.60 4.97 -0.17
C VAL A 169 18.24 3.63 0.44
N ARG A 170 18.65 2.53 -0.20
CA ARG A 170 18.49 1.18 0.34
C ARG A 170 19.85 0.68 0.79
N VAL A 171 19.98 0.41 2.09
CA VAL A 171 21.17 -0.20 2.69
C VAL A 171 20.88 -1.69 2.81
N LYS A 172 21.71 -2.52 2.18
CA LYS A 172 21.55 -3.97 2.13
C LYS A 172 22.52 -4.67 3.07
N ASN A 173 22.21 -5.91 3.42
CA ASN A 173 23.09 -6.80 4.20
C ASN A 173 23.45 -6.26 5.59
N VAL A 174 22.52 -5.54 6.24
CA VAL A 174 22.71 -5.08 7.61
C VAL A 174 22.26 -6.19 8.57
N PRO A 175 23.09 -6.62 9.53
CA PRO A 175 22.68 -7.58 10.55
C PRO A 175 21.44 -7.09 11.31
N LEU A 176 20.52 -8.00 11.65
CA LEU A 176 19.32 -7.63 12.42
C LEU A 176 19.65 -7.02 13.79
N SER A 177 20.80 -7.38 14.35
CA SER A 177 21.33 -6.86 15.61
C SER A 177 21.98 -5.48 15.51
N ALA A 178 22.26 -4.99 14.30
CA ALA A 178 22.92 -3.69 14.11
C ALA A 178 21.97 -2.54 14.42
N ASP A 179 22.51 -1.49 15.05
CA ASP A 179 21.76 -0.30 15.43
C ASP A 179 21.57 0.64 14.24
N ASP A 180 20.35 1.17 14.11
CA ASP A 180 20.00 2.08 13.02
C ASP A 180 20.74 3.42 13.16
N GLY A 181 21.17 3.77 14.39
CA GLY A 181 21.99 4.94 14.68
C GLY A 181 23.39 4.90 14.04
N GLN A 182 23.97 3.72 13.77
CA GLN A 182 25.24 3.63 13.04
C GLN A 182 25.08 4.10 11.59
N ILE A 183 23.99 3.69 10.93
CA ILE A 183 23.67 4.11 9.57
C ILE A 183 23.42 5.61 9.51
N GLN A 184 22.66 6.13 10.49
CA GLN A 184 22.42 7.57 10.60
C GLN A 184 23.72 8.36 10.73
N ARG A 185 24.60 7.97 11.66
CA ARG A 185 25.88 8.65 11.90
C ARG A 185 26.77 8.67 10.66
N GLU A 186 26.87 7.56 9.93
CA GLU A 186 27.70 7.50 8.72
C GLU A 186 27.17 8.39 7.57
N LEU A 187 25.85 8.51 7.46
CA LEU A 187 25.24 9.44 6.49
C LEU A 187 25.41 10.90 6.92
N GLU A 188 25.23 11.20 8.20
CA GLU A 188 25.41 12.55 8.75
C GLU A 188 26.86 13.04 8.65
N LYS A 189 27.87 12.16 8.82
CA LYS A 189 29.29 12.47 8.57
C LYS A 189 29.56 12.97 7.14
N ARG A 190 28.69 12.63 6.19
CA ARG A 190 28.74 13.05 4.79
C ARG A 190 27.83 14.23 4.49
N ASN A 191 27.37 14.95 5.52
CA ASN A 191 26.40 16.04 5.43
C ASN A 191 25.06 15.62 4.79
N ILE A 192 24.69 14.34 4.89
CA ILE A 192 23.41 13.85 4.39
C ILE A 192 22.42 13.83 5.56
N LYS A 193 21.40 14.70 5.49
CA LYS A 193 20.36 14.75 6.51
C LYS A 193 19.38 13.60 6.35
N VAL A 194 19.37 12.71 7.34
CA VAL A 194 18.44 11.58 7.42
C VAL A 194 17.12 12.04 8.03
N ILE A 195 16.01 11.66 7.39
CA ILE A 195 14.65 11.99 7.85
C ILE A 195 14.03 10.81 8.57
N SER A 196 14.20 9.61 8.03
CA SER A 196 13.66 8.39 8.62
C SER A 196 14.42 7.17 8.12
N ILE A 197 14.60 6.20 9.01
CA ILE A 197 15.13 4.87 8.71
C ILE A 197 14.02 3.87 8.98
N ASN A 198 13.65 3.09 7.95
CA ASN A 198 12.65 2.05 8.05
C ASN A 198 13.31 0.69 7.82
N ARG A 199 13.00 -0.28 8.68
CA ARG A 199 13.42 -1.67 8.49
C ARG A 199 12.55 -2.32 7.42
N ASP A 200 13.19 -2.95 6.43
CA ASP A 200 12.45 -3.59 5.35
C ASP A 200 11.88 -4.93 5.84
N ARG A 201 10.67 -5.22 5.37
CA ARG A 201 9.93 -6.42 5.78
C ARG A 201 9.70 -7.33 4.59
N LEU A 202 9.81 -8.64 4.85
CA LEU A 202 9.59 -9.67 3.85
C LEU A 202 8.15 -9.59 3.35
N ARG A 203 7.98 -9.73 2.04
CA ARG A 203 6.69 -9.87 1.40
C ARG A 203 6.51 -11.29 0.90
N VAL A 204 5.40 -11.91 1.26
CA VAL A 204 4.97 -13.22 0.79
C VAL A 204 3.60 -13.03 0.17
N ASP A 205 3.41 -13.51 -1.07
CA ASP A 205 2.15 -13.37 -1.83
C ASP A 205 1.62 -11.92 -1.86
N ASN A 206 2.53 -10.96 -2.07
CA ASN A 206 2.29 -9.51 -2.03
C ASN A 206 1.82 -8.94 -0.68
N GLN A 207 1.61 -9.76 0.35
CA GLN A 207 1.31 -9.31 1.71
C GLN A 207 2.60 -9.00 2.46
N MET A 208 2.58 -7.92 3.25
CA MET A 208 3.71 -7.56 4.10
C MET A 208 3.64 -8.40 5.38
N THR A 209 4.73 -9.10 5.69
CA THR A 209 4.86 -9.87 6.93
C THR A 209 5.52 -9.03 8.02
N ASP A 210 5.54 -9.52 9.25
CA ASP A 210 6.31 -8.91 10.35
C ASP A 210 7.78 -9.37 10.39
N CYS A 211 8.20 -10.22 9.43
CA CYS A 211 9.57 -10.68 9.34
C CYS A 211 10.47 -9.61 8.71
N GLU A 212 11.45 -9.10 9.46
CA GLU A 212 12.43 -8.14 8.96
C GLU A 212 13.52 -8.84 8.13
N THR A 213 13.91 -8.26 6.99
CA THR A 213 14.91 -8.87 6.09
C THR A 213 16.35 -8.52 6.44
N GLY A 214 16.57 -7.60 7.40
CA GLY A 214 17.87 -7.00 7.65
C GLY A 214 18.16 -5.77 6.79
N ASP A 215 17.49 -5.58 5.67
CA ASP A 215 17.66 -4.36 4.87
C ASP A 215 17.08 -3.12 5.57
N ARG A 216 17.63 -1.95 5.26
CA ARG A 216 17.11 -0.64 5.68
C ARG A 216 16.77 0.22 4.49
N VAL A 217 15.64 0.91 4.59
CA VAL A 217 15.22 1.95 3.66
C VAL A 217 15.36 3.29 4.37
N VAL A 218 16.31 4.08 3.92
CA VAL A 218 16.60 5.41 4.46
C VAL A 218 16.03 6.46 3.54
N PHE A 219 15.29 7.40 4.10
CA PHE A 219 14.84 8.61 3.41
C PHE A 219 15.70 9.77 3.88
N CYS A 220 16.41 10.39 2.94
CA CYS A 220 17.28 11.53 3.20
C CYS A 220 16.79 12.76 2.43
N GLU A 221 17.21 13.94 2.85
CA GLU A 221 17.13 15.13 2.00
C GLU A 221 18.01 14.97 0.75
N LYS A 222 17.75 15.76 -0.30
CA LYS A 222 18.46 15.72 -1.57
C LYS A 222 19.91 16.15 -1.32
N PHE A 223 20.84 15.24 -1.61
CA PHE A 223 22.28 15.49 -1.55
C PHE A 223 22.89 15.34 -2.96
N GLU A 224 24.00 16.02 -3.24
CA GLU A 224 24.63 16.02 -4.57
C GLU A 224 25.66 14.91 -4.74
N GLU A 225 26.35 14.54 -3.67
CA GLU A 225 27.38 13.50 -3.68
C GLU A 225 26.80 12.12 -4.03
N GLN A 226 27.56 11.28 -4.75
CA GLN A 226 27.16 9.88 -4.92
C GLN A 226 27.59 9.09 -3.68
N LEU A 227 26.65 8.35 -3.09
CA LEU A 227 27.00 7.44 -2.00
C LEU A 227 27.94 6.34 -2.51
N PRO A 228 28.93 5.93 -1.71
CA PRO A 228 29.78 4.81 -2.06
C PRO A 228 28.93 3.53 -2.18
N LYS A 229 29.34 2.63 -3.07
CA LYS A 229 28.66 1.33 -3.28
C LYS A 229 28.67 0.46 -2.02
N THR A 230 29.66 0.66 -1.16
CA THR A 230 29.84 -0.04 0.11
C THR A 230 30.09 0.97 1.21
N MET A 231 29.51 0.72 2.38
CA MET A 231 29.76 1.48 3.60
C MET A 231 30.16 0.48 4.69
N GLN A 232 31.15 0.86 5.50
CA GLN A 232 31.56 0.10 6.68
C GLN A 232 30.92 0.78 7.89
N PHE A 233 30.25 -0.02 8.73
CA PHE A 233 29.50 0.43 9.90
C PHE A 233 30.07 -0.18 11.17
#